data_AF-A0A967KUQ2-F1
#
_entry.id   AF-A0A967KUQ2-F1
#
_cell.length_a   1.000
_cell.length_b   1.000
_cell.length_c   1.000
_cell.angle_alpha   90.00
_cell.angle_beta   90.00
_cell.angle_gamma   90.00
#
_symmetry.space_group_name_H-M   'P 1'
#
loop_
_entity.id
_entity.type
_entity.pdbx_description
1 polymer ?
#
loop_
_entity_poly.entity_id
_entity_poly.type
_entity_poly.pdbx_seq_one_letter_code
_entity_poly.pdbx_strand_id
1 'polypeptide(L)' 'SGLGLAISQKIIEDHNGLLKIDSEPGAGTTVTISLPMRR' A
#
# COMPACT_ATOMS: atom_id res chain seq x y z
N SER A 1 -1.29 12.68 11.71
CA SER A 1 -2.14 11.55 12.17
C SER A 1 -1.93 10.39 11.21
N GLY A 2 -1.12 9.39 11.57
CA GLY A 2 -0.69 8.28 10.68
C GLY A 2 -1.76 7.23 10.37
N LEU A 3 -3.04 7.61 10.38
CA LEU A 3 -4.17 6.68 10.24
C LEU A 3 -4.37 6.22 8.79
N GLY A 4 -4.05 7.08 7.82
CA GLY A 4 -4.33 6.80 6.40
C GLY A 4 -3.68 5.51 5.90
N LEU A 5 -2.39 5.33 6.18
CA LEU A 5 -1.66 4.14 5.73
C LEU A 5 -2.16 2.87 6.42
N ALA A 6 -2.50 2.94 7.72
CA ALA A 6 -3.06 1.81 8.44
C ALA A 6 -4.42 1.36 7.87
N ILE A 7 -5.29 2.32 7.51
CA ILE A 7 -6.57 2.04 6.85
C ILE A 7 -6.33 1.42 5.47
N SER A 8 -5.45 2.02 4.66
CA SER A 8 -5.12 1.49 3.33
C SER A 8 -4.53 0.08 3.39
N GLN A 9 -3.62 -0.18 4.34
CA GLN A 9 -3.06 -1.51 4.55
C GLN A 9 -4.16 -2.53 4.85
N LYS A 10 -5.08 -2.20 5.76
CA LYS A 10 -6.19 -3.07 6.11
C LYS A 10 -7.07 -3.41 4.91
N ILE A 11 -7.44 -2.39 4.11
CA ILE A 11 -8.22 -2.58 2.88
C ILE A 11 -7.50 -3.52 1.91
N ILE A 12 -6.19 -3.36 1.71
CA ILE A 12 -5.42 -4.17 0.76
C ILE A 12 -5.32 -5.62 1.25
N GLU A 13 -5.07 -5.84 2.54
CA GLU A 13 -5.05 -7.17 3.15
C GLU A 13 -6.39 -7.89 3.00
N ASP A 14 -7.50 -7.21 3.28
CA ASP A 14 -8.86 -7.77 3.14
C ASP A 14 -9.18 -8.17 1.68
N HIS A 15 -8.51 -7.55 0.69
CA HIS A 15 -8.63 -7.87 -0.73
C HIS A 15 -7.59 -8.89 -1.22
N ASN A 16 -6.81 -9.51 -0.32
CA ASN A 16 -5.68 -10.40 -0.66
C ASN A 16 -4.66 -9.72 -1.58
N GLY A 17 -4.52 -8.40 -1.44
CA GLY A 17 -3.57 -7.59 -2.17
C GLY A 17 -2.22 -7.50 -1.48
N LEU A 18 -1.33 -6.75 -2.11
CA LEU A 18 0.02 -6.51 -1.62
C LEU A 18 0.34 -5.01 -1.70
N LEU A 19 0.98 -4.48 -0.66
CA LEU A 19 1.42 -3.10 -0.56
C LEU A 19 2.95 -3.08 -0.45
N LYS A 20 3.60 -2.32 -1.32
CA LYS A 20 5.06 -2.07 -1.30
C LYS A 20 5.31 -0.58 -1.15
N ILE A 21 6.23 -0.21 -0.27
CA ILE A 21 6.66 1.17 -0.07
C ILE A 21 8.14 1.24 -0.40
N ASP A 22 8.48 2.08 -1.36
CA ASP A 22 9.85 2.43 -1.72
C ASP A 22 10.06 3.91 -1.36
N SER A 23 10.98 4.20 -0.44
CA SER A 23 11.23 5.55 0.06
C SER A 23 12.74 5.75 0.22
N GLU A 24 13.23 6.90 -0.23
CA GLU A 24 14.62 7.30 -0.07
C GLU A 24 14.66 8.76 0.44
N PRO A 25 15.47 9.08 1.46
CA PRO A 25 15.57 10.43 2.00
C PRO A 25 15.89 11.46 0.90
N GLY A 26 15.04 12.47 0.76
CA GLY A 26 15.20 13.52 -0.25
C GLY A 26 14.69 13.17 -1.66
N ALA A 27 14.35 11.92 -1.97
CA ALA A 27 13.79 11.51 -3.26
C ALA A 27 12.26 11.35 -3.25
N GLY A 28 11.64 11.40 -2.06
CA GLY A 28 10.21 11.20 -1.89
C GLY A 28 9.86 9.75 -1.57
N THR A 29 8.59 9.39 -1.76
CA THR A 29 8.07 8.06 -1.42
C THR A 29 7.12 7.58 -2.50
N THR A 30 7.32 6.36 -2.97
CA THR A 30 6.46 5.67 -3.92
C THR A 30 5.77 4.52 -3.21
N VAL A 31 4.44 4.43 -3.34
CA VAL A 31 3.63 3.34 -2.79
C VAL A 31 3.01 2.59 -3.97
N THR A 32 3.27 1.28 -4.05
CA THR A 32 2.74 0.40 -5.09
C THR A 32 1.75 -0.57 -4.47
N ILE A 33 0.57 -0.69 -5.08
CA ILE A 33 -0.51 -1.58 -4.64
C ILE A 33 -0.77 -2.60 -5.75
N SER A 34 -0.82 -3.88 -5.39
CA SER A 34 -1.17 -4.98 -6.30
C SER A 34 -2.41 -5.69 -5.76
N LEU A 35 -3.42 -5.89 -6.60
CA LEU A 35 -4.65 -6.61 -6.24
C LEU A 35 -4.82 -7.82 -7.17
N PRO A 36 -5.28 -8.98 -6.66
CA PRO A 36 -5.59 -10.13 -7.51
C PRO A 36 -6.69 -9.80 -8.51
N MET A 37 -6.48 -10.10 -9.79
CA MET A 37 -7.56 -10.07 -10.77
C MET A 37 -8.48 -11.26 -10.52
N ARG A 38 -9.76 -10.99 -10.21
CA ARG A 38 -10.80 -12.01 -10.27
C ARG A 38 -11.07 -12.36 -11.73
N ARG A 39 -11.26 -13.66 -12.02
CA ARG A 39 -11.87 -14.16 -13.25
C ARG A 39 -13.39 -14.21 -13.11
#